data_AF-A0A2V7XS34-F1
#
_entry.id   AF-A0A2V7XS34-F1
#
_cell.length_a   1.000
_cell.length_b   1.000
_cell.length_c   1.000
_cell.angle_alpha   90.00
_cell.angle_beta   90.00
_cell.angle_gamma   90.00
#
_symmetry.space_group_name_H-M   'P 1'
#
loop_
_entity.id
_entity.type
_entity.pdbx_description
1 polymer ?
#
loop_
_entity_poly.entity_id
_entity_poly.type
_entity_poly.pdbx_seq_one_letter_code
_entity_poly.pdbx_strand_id
1 'polypeptide(L)'
;MLSETLAGVQAGTERVLRFSLPRPGTLEVTVEWSDSNNSVVAVLTGAGCVAFRNPDADCQVRRSAGRAGREKEQEGREEFIEYPGADGSFLLTVQNLGPGADSIRVTGVLTSTAATPFPTPPTPRPTERPDRDRPNPRESGRRP
;
A
#
# COMPACT_ATOMS: atom_id res chain seq x y z
N MET A 1 -3.26 -6.81 12.11
CA MET A 1 -4.23 -5.74 11.83
C MET A 1 -4.17 -4.78 12.99
N LEU A 2 -4.13 -3.47 12.74
CA LEU A 2 -4.10 -2.43 13.78
C LEU A 2 -5.51 -1.85 13.91
N SER A 3 -6.02 -1.71 15.14
CA SER A 3 -7.26 -0.98 15.39
C SER A 3 -7.19 -0.44 16.81
N GLU A 4 -7.22 0.88 16.94
CA GLU A 4 -7.04 1.55 18.23
C GLU A 4 -7.92 2.79 18.31
N THR A 5 -8.42 3.08 19.51
CA THR A 5 -9.20 4.30 19.79
C THR A 5 -8.48 5.09 20.86
N LEU A 6 -8.07 6.30 20.50
CA LEU A 6 -7.34 7.22 21.36
C LEU A 6 -8.33 8.19 21.99
N ALA A 7 -8.73 7.93 23.23
CA ALA A 7 -9.64 8.81 23.96
C ALA A 7 -8.88 9.95 24.66
N GLY A 8 -9.44 11.17 24.63
CA GLY A 8 -8.90 12.32 25.35
C GLY A 8 -7.49 12.72 24.90
N VAL A 9 -7.24 12.73 23.59
CA VAL A 9 -5.99 13.26 23.02
C VAL A 9 -6.01 14.79 23.15
N GLN A 10 -5.46 15.28 24.26
CA GLN A 10 -5.38 16.71 24.54
C GLN A 10 -4.62 17.46 23.45
N ALA A 11 -5.00 18.71 23.24
CA ALA A 11 -4.32 19.62 22.34
C ALA A 11 -2.81 19.68 22.63
N GLY A 12 -2.01 19.56 21.58
CA GLY A 12 -0.55 19.56 21.67
C GLY A 12 0.06 18.26 22.21
N THR A 13 -0.75 17.23 22.50
CA THR A 13 -0.22 15.92 22.93
C THR A 13 -0.01 14.96 21.77
N GLU A 14 0.96 14.07 21.96
CA GLU A 14 1.34 13.04 21.03
C GLU A 14 1.02 11.65 21.60
N ARG A 15 0.48 10.77 20.76
CA ARG A 15 0.28 9.35 21.06
C ARG A 15 1.09 8.52 20.07
N VAL A 16 1.86 7.57 20.60
CA VAL A 16 2.69 6.66 19.79
C VAL A 16 2.15 5.25 19.90
N LEU A 17 1.75 4.69 18.75
CA LEU A 17 1.33 3.32 18.60
C LEU A 17 2.46 2.49 18.00
N ARG A 18 2.74 1.34 18.59
CA ARG A 18 3.78 0.42 18.13
C ARG A 18 3.14 -0.88 17.67
N PHE A 19 3.46 -1.31 16.46
CA PHE A 19 2.93 -2.56 15.93
C PHE A 19 3.87 -3.18 14.91
N SER A 20 3.66 -4.46 14.62
CA SER A 20 4.43 -5.19 13.61
C SER A 20 3.48 -5.81 12.58
N LEU A 21 3.92 -5.82 11.33
CA LEU A 21 3.19 -6.47 10.26
C LEU A 21 3.47 -7.98 10.28
N PRO A 22 2.43 -8.82 10.15
CA PRO A 22 2.62 -10.27 10.14
C PRO A 22 3.29 -10.78 8.86
N ARG A 23 3.20 -10.01 7.76
CA ARG A 23 3.76 -10.30 6.43
C ARG A 23 3.99 -8.98 5.67
N PRO A 24 4.87 -8.96 4.65
CA PRO A 24 5.00 -7.83 3.74
C PRO A 24 3.70 -7.54 2.97
N GLY A 25 3.41 -6.26 2.72
CA GLY A 25 2.24 -5.85 1.93
C GLY A 25 2.10 -4.34 1.83
N THR A 26 0.95 -3.87 1.36
CA THR A 26 0.58 -2.46 1.38
C THR A 26 -0.20 -2.18 2.66
N LEU A 27 0.37 -1.36 3.54
CA LEU A 27 -0.28 -0.92 4.75
C LEU A 27 -1.06 0.37 4.47
N GLU A 28 -2.36 0.36 4.73
CA GLU A 28 -3.21 1.55 4.72
C GLU A 28 -3.64 1.85 6.15
N VAL A 29 -3.33 3.05 6.64
CA VAL A 29 -3.76 3.54 7.95
C VAL A 29 -4.73 4.69 7.73
N THR A 30 -5.91 4.58 8.32
CA THR A 30 -6.95 5.60 8.36
C THR A 30 -7.02 6.18 9.77
N VAL A 31 -7.11 7.51 9.85
CA VAL A 31 -7.28 8.25 11.10
C VAL A 31 -8.54 9.08 10.97
N GLU A 32 -9.50 8.83 11.86
CA GLU A 32 -10.84 9.41 11.84
C GLU A 32 -11.12 10.15 13.14
N TRP A 33 -11.79 11.30 13.05
CA TRP A 33 -12.24 12.05 14.24
C TRP A 33 -13.51 12.85 13.96
N SER A 34 -14.37 12.96 14.96
CA SER A 34 -15.66 13.65 14.86
C SER A 34 -15.58 15.14 15.22
N ASP A 35 -14.78 15.51 16.23
CA ASP A 35 -14.69 16.91 16.67
C ASP A 35 -13.99 17.78 15.62
N SER A 36 -14.73 18.71 15.03
CA SER A 36 -14.20 19.65 14.03
C SER A 36 -13.12 20.60 14.57
N ASN A 37 -12.98 20.72 15.89
CA ASN A 37 -11.90 21.47 16.54
C ASN A 37 -10.60 20.66 16.63
N ASN A 38 -10.63 19.35 16.40
CA ASN A 38 -9.42 18.56 16.27
C ASN A 38 -8.72 18.86 14.94
N SER A 39 -7.39 18.92 15.00
CA SER A 39 -6.49 19.01 13.86
C SER A 39 -5.45 17.92 14.04
N VAL A 40 -5.68 16.78 13.41
CA VAL A 40 -4.86 15.59 13.64
C VAL A 40 -3.75 15.53 12.60
N VAL A 41 -2.54 15.20 13.03
CA VAL A 41 -1.42 14.85 12.17
C VAL A 41 -0.97 13.46 12.56
N ALA A 42 -0.93 12.54 11.59
CA ALA A 42 -0.40 11.21 11.79
C ALA A 42 0.85 10.98 10.95
N VAL A 43 1.85 10.34 11.55
CA VAL A 43 3.14 10.05 10.94
C VAL A 43 3.48 8.60 11.18
N LEU A 44 3.63 7.84 10.10
CA LEU A 44 4.05 6.46 10.13
C LEU A 44 5.55 6.38 9.83
N THR A 45 6.27 5.64 10.65
CA THR A 45 7.72 5.47 10.55
C THR A 45 8.10 4.02 10.84
N GLY A 46 9.08 3.45 10.13
CA GLY A 46 9.61 2.14 10.48
C GLY A 46 10.26 2.15 11.87
N ALA A 47 10.07 1.13 12.69
CA ALA A 47 10.63 1.08 14.04
C ALA A 47 12.16 1.02 14.04
N GLY A 48 12.78 0.47 12.97
CA GLY A 48 14.23 0.52 12.76
C GLY A 48 14.77 1.92 12.51
N CYS A 49 13.91 2.90 12.26
CA CYS A 49 14.32 4.26 11.90
C CYS A 49 14.90 5.06 13.07
N VAL A 50 14.51 4.73 14.30
CA VAL A 50 14.96 5.44 15.51
C VAL A 50 16.49 5.31 15.71
N ALA A 51 17.11 4.31 15.07
CA ALA A 51 18.55 4.07 15.13
C ALA A 51 19.36 4.82 14.06
N PHE A 52 18.74 5.45 13.06
CA PHE A 52 19.47 6.16 12.01
C PHE A 52 19.88 7.56 12.43
N ARG A 53 21.04 8.00 11.93
CA ARG A 53 21.59 9.33 12.19
C ARG A 53 20.84 10.42 11.44
N ASN A 54 20.20 10.09 10.31
CA ASN A 54 19.36 10.99 9.52
C ASN A 54 18.04 10.31 9.08
N PRO A 55 17.06 10.18 9.98
CA PRO A 55 15.84 9.39 9.75
C PRO A 55 14.97 9.91 8.59
N ASP A 56 15.05 11.19 8.22
CA ASP A 56 14.28 11.73 7.08
C ASP A 56 14.87 11.33 5.72
N ALA A 57 16.18 11.06 5.64
CA ALA A 57 16.83 10.60 4.41
C ALA A 57 16.97 9.08 4.35
N ASP A 58 17.22 8.46 5.50
CA ASP A 58 17.51 7.03 5.62
C ASP A 58 16.24 6.21 5.88
N CYS A 59 15.12 6.87 6.19
CA CYS A 59 13.87 6.21 6.49
C CYS A 59 12.68 6.78 5.73
N GLN A 60 11.81 5.86 5.31
CA GLN A 60 10.57 6.18 4.64
C GLN A 60 9.56 6.64 5.69
N VAL A 61 9.57 7.93 5.99
CA VAL A 61 8.54 8.57 6.82
C VAL A 61 7.34 8.90 5.93
N ARG A 62 6.14 8.46 6.32
CA ARG A 62 4.91 8.80 5.60
C ARG A 62 3.96 9.56 6.52
N ARG A 63 3.48 10.71 6.04
CA ARG A 63 2.53 11.56 6.75
C ARG A 63 1.12 11.34 6.22
N SER A 64 0.14 11.53 7.09
CA SER A 64 -1.26 11.50 6.72
C SER A 64 -1.59 12.65 5.78
N ALA A 65 -2.49 12.38 4.85
CA ALA A 65 -3.02 13.37 3.92
C ALA A 65 -4.54 13.24 3.85
N GLY A 66 -5.23 14.38 3.82
CA GLY A 66 -6.67 14.43 3.54
C GLY A 66 -6.94 14.01 2.10
N ARG A 67 -7.91 13.12 1.89
CA ARG A 67 -8.35 12.74 0.54
C ARG A 67 -9.45 13.70 0.09
N ALA A 68 -9.13 14.61 -0.85
CA ALA A 68 -10.17 15.39 -1.53
C ALA A 68 -11.01 14.44 -2.39
N GLY A 69 -12.27 14.19 -2.01
CA GLY A 69 -13.19 13.41 -2.86
C GLY A 69 -14.22 12.50 -2.18
N ARG A 70 -14.31 12.47 -0.85
CA ARG A 70 -15.48 11.90 -0.16
C ARG A 70 -15.97 12.85 0.93
N GLU A 71 -16.55 13.97 0.51
CA GLU A 71 -17.66 14.56 1.26
C GLU A 71 -18.84 13.57 1.18
N LYS A 72 -18.78 12.48 1.94
CA LYS A 72 -19.97 11.73 2.28
C LYS A 72 -20.28 12.09 3.71
N GLU A 73 -21.11 13.12 3.89
CA GLU A 73 -22.30 13.11 4.76
C GLU A 73 -22.19 12.28 6.07
N GLN A 74 -21.02 12.27 6.69
CA GLN A 74 -20.72 11.69 7.99
C GLN A 74 -19.93 12.75 8.72
N GLU A 75 -20.32 12.95 9.96
CA GLU A 75 -20.00 14.04 10.86
C GLU A 75 -18.53 13.99 11.36
N GLY A 76 -17.59 13.55 10.53
CA GLY A 76 -16.19 13.34 10.89
C GLY A 76 -15.21 13.61 9.76
N ARG A 77 -14.00 14.00 10.14
CA ARG A 77 -12.83 14.20 9.26
C ARG A 77 -11.99 12.92 9.24
N GLU A 78 -11.36 12.67 8.10
CA GLU A 78 -10.60 11.45 7.83
C GLU A 78 -9.30 11.77 7.08
N GLU A 79 -8.21 11.15 7.51
CA GLU A 79 -6.92 11.19 6.81
C GLU A 79 -6.31 9.80 6.65
N PHE A 80 -5.44 9.65 5.64
CA PHE A 80 -4.88 8.37 5.27
C PHE A 80 -3.37 8.39 5.13
N ILE A 81 -2.75 7.26 5.44
CA ILE A 81 -1.36 6.93 5.13
C ILE A 81 -1.34 5.62 4.36
N GLU A 82 -0.84 5.64 3.12
CA GLU A 82 -0.58 4.42 2.35
C GLU A 82 0.93 4.16 2.33
N TYR A 83 1.35 2.94 2.65
CA TYR A 83 2.74 2.49 2.59
C TYR A 83 2.83 1.16 1.80
N PRO A 84 3.15 1.21 0.50
CA PRO A 84 3.36 0.02 -0.32
C PRO A 84 4.67 -0.69 0.06
N GLY A 85 4.66 -2.02 0.08
CA GLY A 85 5.83 -2.83 0.46
C GLY A 85 6.26 -2.64 1.91
N ALA A 86 5.33 -2.26 2.79
CA ALA A 86 5.54 -2.23 4.23
C ALA A 86 5.87 -3.63 4.74
N ASP A 87 6.95 -3.74 5.52
CA ASP A 87 7.39 -4.97 6.16
C ASP A 87 8.02 -4.67 7.53
N GLY A 88 7.89 -5.61 8.46
CA GLY A 88 8.47 -5.49 9.79
C GLY A 88 7.68 -4.60 10.76
N SER A 89 8.41 -3.88 11.62
CA SER A 89 7.84 -3.12 12.74
C SER A 89 7.72 -1.64 12.44
N PHE A 90 6.67 -1.00 12.96
CA PHE A 90 6.32 0.39 12.72
C PHE A 90 5.96 1.13 14.01
N LEU A 91 6.16 2.43 13.96
CA LEU A 91 5.71 3.43 14.92
C LEU A 91 4.73 4.34 14.17
N LEU A 92 3.52 4.47 14.69
CA LEU A 92 2.55 5.47 14.24
C LEU A 92 2.41 6.52 15.33
N THR A 93 2.82 7.72 15.00
CA THR A 93 2.68 8.89 15.85
C THR A 93 1.44 9.66 15.44
N VAL A 94 0.52 9.89 16.37
CA VAL A 94 -0.71 10.67 16.16
C VAL A 94 -0.68 11.86 17.09
N GLN A 95 -0.77 13.06 16.54
CA GLN A 95 -0.75 14.31 17.28
C GLN A 95 -2.07 15.06 17.03
N ASN A 96 -2.69 15.56 18.10
CA ASN A 96 -3.81 16.50 17.97
C ASN A 96 -3.30 17.93 18.21
N LEU A 97 -3.25 18.74 17.16
CA LEU A 97 -2.86 20.14 17.21
C LEU A 97 -4.03 21.06 17.58
N GLY A 98 -5.27 20.57 17.49
CA GLY A 98 -6.47 21.34 17.78
C GLY A 98 -6.93 21.24 19.23
N PRO A 99 -7.78 22.17 19.72
CA PRO A 99 -8.28 22.17 21.09
C PRO A 99 -9.36 21.12 21.39
N GLY A 100 -9.77 20.33 20.41
CA GLY A 100 -10.84 19.35 20.59
C GLY A 100 -10.48 18.22 21.56
N ALA A 101 -11.50 17.55 22.08
CA ALA A 101 -11.37 16.58 23.18
C ALA A 101 -11.95 15.20 22.85
N ASP A 102 -12.72 15.08 21.76
CA ASP A 102 -13.30 13.80 21.36
C ASP A 102 -12.23 12.82 20.88
N SER A 103 -12.62 11.55 20.88
CA SER A 103 -11.72 10.44 20.57
C SER A 103 -11.31 10.42 19.10
N ILE A 104 -10.06 10.03 18.86
CA ILE A 104 -9.52 9.78 17.53
C ILE A 104 -9.49 8.27 17.32
N ARG A 105 -10.08 7.78 16.23
CA ARG A 105 -10.06 6.38 15.84
C ARG A 105 -8.95 6.16 14.81
N VAL A 106 -8.16 5.12 15.02
CA VAL A 106 -7.07 4.71 14.14
C VAL A 106 -7.33 3.28 13.68
N THR A 107 -7.37 3.08 12.37
CA THR A 107 -7.58 1.76 11.77
C THR A 107 -6.47 1.49 10.76
N GLY A 108 -5.77 0.36 10.90
CA GLY A 108 -4.71 -0.06 9.98
C GLY A 108 -5.03 -1.40 9.32
N VAL A 109 -5.18 -1.37 8.00
CA VAL A 109 -5.48 -2.52 7.15
C VAL A 109 -4.24 -2.87 6.33
N LEU A 110 -3.81 -4.13 6.42
CA LEU A 110 -2.77 -4.66 5.56
C LEU A 110 -3.42 -5.31 4.35
N THR A 111 -3.17 -4.78 3.16
CA THR A 111 -3.58 -5.38 1.90
C THR A 111 -2.38 -6.05 1.25
N SER A 112 -2.51 -7.30 0.84
CA SER A 112 -1.47 -7.96 0.04
C SER A 112 -1.83 -7.77 -1.42
N THR A 113 -1.25 -6.77 -2.08
CA THR A 113 -1.13 -6.82 -3.53
C THR A 113 -0.05 -7.84 -3.85
N ALA A 114 -0.35 -9.13 -3.67
CA ALA A 114 0.33 -10.11 -4.49
C ALA A 114 0.07 -9.65 -5.91
N ALA A 115 1.09 -9.13 -6.60
CA ALA A 115 1.02 -9.05 -8.03
C ALA A 115 0.76 -10.49 -8.46
N THR A 116 -0.49 -10.85 -8.72
CA THR A 116 -0.78 -12.03 -9.53
C THR A 116 0.03 -11.77 -10.79
N PRO A 117 1.09 -12.56 -11.08
CA PRO A 117 1.55 -12.58 -12.45
C PRO A 117 0.31 -13.03 -13.21
N PHE A 118 -0.29 -12.12 -13.98
CA PHE A 118 -1.21 -12.54 -15.01
C PHE A 118 -0.47 -13.66 -15.76
N PRO A 119 -1.02 -14.87 -15.88
CA PRO A 119 -0.46 -15.81 -16.82
C PRO A 119 -0.52 -15.09 -18.16
N THR A 120 0.64 -14.70 -18.68
CA THR A 120 0.74 -14.24 -20.06
C THR A 120 0.06 -15.33 -20.89
N PRO A 121 -0.99 -15.01 -21.66
CA PRO A 121 -1.54 -16.00 -22.56
C PRO A 121 -0.38 -16.54 -23.40
N PRO A 122 -0.25 -17.87 -23.57
CA PRO A 122 0.84 -18.42 -24.35
C PRO A 122 0.81 -17.74 -25.73
N THR A 123 1.96 -17.20 -26.12
CA THR A 123 2.14 -16.57 -27.44
C THR A 123 1.59 -17.53 -28.50
N PRO A 124 0.65 -17.12 -29.36
CA PRO A 124 0.20 -17.99 -30.43
C PRO A 124 1.42 -18.36 -31.27
N ARG A 125 1.66 -19.67 -31.38
CA ARG A 125 2.72 -20.22 -32.24
C ARG A 125 2.51 -19.63 -33.64
N PRO A 126 3.56 -19.12 -34.32
CA PRO A 126 3.42 -18.74 -35.71
C PRO A 126 2.93 -19.97 -36.47
N THR A 127 1.78 -19.87 -37.12
CA THR A 127 1.32 -20.88 -38.07
C THR A 127 2.40 -21.03 -39.11
N GLU A 128 3.13 -22.15 -39.07
CA GLU A 128 4.04 -22.54 -40.15
C GLU A 128 3.25 -22.42 -41.45
N ARG A 129 3.73 -21.56 -42.35
CA ARG A 129 3.22 -21.51 -43.73
C ARG A 129 3.37 -22.91 -44.31
N PRO A 130 2.40 -23.43 -45.07
CA PRO A 130 2.60 -24.70 -45.74
C PRO A 130 3.79 -24.56 -46.70
N ASP A 131 4.86 -25.25 -46.31
CA ASP A 131 6.04 -25.53 -47.10
C ASP A 131 5.59 -26.35 -48.31
N ARG A 132 5.36 -25.66 -49.43
CA ARG A 132 5.04 -26.28 -50.72
C ARG A 132 6.27 -26.32 -51.61
N ASP A 133 7.41 -26.64 -51.01
CA ASP A 133 8.64 -26.92 -51.74
C ASP A 133 9.31 -28.18 -51.15
N ARG A 134 8.75 -29.34 -51.51
CA ARG A 134 9.56 -30.57 -51.53
C ARG A 134 9.47 -31.30 -52.86
N PRO A 135 10.60 -31.87 -53.31
CA PRO A 135 10.86 -32.25 -54.68
C PRO A 135 10.55 -33.73 -54.91
N ASN A 136 10.26 -34.12 -56.16
CA ASN A 136 10.29 -35.51 -56.56
C ASN A 136 11.54 -35.77 -57.42
N PRO A 137 12.52 -36.57 -56.95
CA PRO A 137 13.57 -37.08 -57.80
C PRO A 137 13.35 -38.54 -58.21
N ARG A 138 13.55 -38.76 -59.52
CA ARG A 138 14.02 -39.96 -60.24
C ARG A 138 13.15 -41.22 -60.34
N GLU A 139 12.89 -41.63 -61.58
CA GLU A 139 13.50 -42.87 -62.08
C GLU A 139 13.77 -42.83 -63.60
N SER A 140 14.91 -43.41 -63.98
CA SER A 140 15.46 -43.54 -65.33
C SER A 140 14.62 -44.45 -66.23
N GLY A 141 14.65 -44.22 -67.55
CA GLY A 141 13.88 -45.00 -68.52
C GLY A 141 14.42 -46.40 -68.86
N ARG A 142 13.57 -47.18 -69.53
CA ARG A 142 13.94 -48.12 -70.61
C ARG A 142 12.73 -48.58 -71.41
N ARG A 143 12.92 -48.59 -72.73
CA ARG A 143 12.11 -49.21 -73.80
C ARG A 143 11.96 -50.73 -73.58
N PRO A 144 10.98 -51.39 -74.23
CA PRO A 144 11.18 -51.92 -75.59
C PRO A 144 10.38 -51.20 -76.68
#